data_AF-A0A8C5L0L3-F1
#
_entry.id   AF-A0A8C5L0L3-F1
#
_cell.length_a   1.000
_cell.length_b   1.000
_cell.length_c   1.000
_cell.angle_alpha   90.00
_cell.angle_beta   90.00
_cell.angle_gamma   90.00
#
_symmetry.space_group_name_H-M   'P 1'
#
loop_
_entity.id
_entity.type
_entity.pdbx_description
1 polymer ?
#
loop_
_entity_poly.entity_id
_entity_poly.type
_entity_poly.pdbx_seq_one_letter_code
_entity_poly.pdbx_strand_id
1 'polypeptide(L)'
;MASALSYVSKFKSFVILFFTPLLLLPLIILIPGKVCVQYMKDTNMLFLGSLIVAVAVERWNLHKRIALRVLLWVGTKPARLMLGFMSVTAFLSMWISNTATTAMMVPIVEAMMQQMEATSTATRACRKRPEPVDKGKAIELPGSTVVFEDPTMQRQEDRDKKNMYKAMNLCVCYAASIGGTATLTGTGPNVVLLGQMQELFPDSKDLLNFASWFGFAFPNMLIMLLLSWLWLQCFYMRFNFKKSCVCCGAKKKNGEKAAYQVLLEEYQKLGPLSFAEVNVLICFLLLIGLWFSRDPGFMPGWLSIAWEDEKTKYASDATVAIFVAILLFIMPSQKPKFNFCSQTEESRSIGLNPLYVMIPCTLSASFAFMLPVATPPNAIVFAYGHLKVSDMIKTGAVMNIIGVLCVFLSVNTWGRVMFDLDHFPDWANDTYIKT
;
A
#
# COMPACT_ATOMS: atom_id res chain seq x y z
N MET A 1 17.91 -38.47 11.47
CA MET A 1 17.74 -38.85 10.05
C MET A 1 16.28 -38.80 9.58
N ALA A 2 15.30 -39.21 10.40
CA ALA A 2 13.86 -39.16 10.06
C ALA A 2 13.29 -37.75 9.82
N SER A 3 13.81 -36.73 10.50
CA SER A 3 13.39 -35.33 10.33
C SER A 3 13.83 -34.73 8.99
N ALA A 4 15.06 -34.99 8.54
CA ALA A 4 15.58 -34.51 7.26
C ALA A 4 14.84 -35.11 6.06
N LEU A 5 14.49 -36.42 6.12
CA LEU A 5 13.68 -37.10 5.10
C LEU A 5 12.25 -36.54 5.01
N SER A 6 11.66 -36.12 6.14
CA SER A 6 10.35 -35.47 6.16
C SER A 6 10.37 -34.09 5.50
N TYR A 7 11.44 -33.30 5.71
CA TYR A 7 11.63 -32.01 5.04
C TYR A 7 11.89 -32.16 3.55
N VAL A 8 12.72 -33.12 3.14
CA VAL A 8 12.99 -33.41 1.71
C VAL A 8 11.73 -33.92 1.01
N SER A 9 10.90 -34.72 1.68
CA SER A 9 9.60 -35.18 1.14
C SER A 9 8.58 -34.05 0.99
N LYS A 10 8.47 -33.15 1.99
CA LYS A 10 7.63 -31.95 1.90
C LYS A 10 8.11 -30.97 0.82
N PHE A 11 9.43 -30.83 0.65
CA PHE A 11 10.03 -30.01 -0.41
C PHE A 11 9.77 -30.62 -1.80
N LYS A 12 9.82 -31.96 -1.93
CA LYS A 12 9.42 -32.68 -3.15
C LYS A 12 7.95 -32.43 -3.51
N SER A 13 7.02 -32.56 -2.56
CA SER A 13 5.61 -32.26 -2.82
C SER A 13 5.36 -30.79 -3.17
N PHE A 14 6.12 -29.86 -2.60
CA PHE A 14 6.01 -28.43 -2.90
C PHE A 14 6.55 -28.07 -4.29
N VAL A 15 7.69 -28.65 -4.68
CA VAL A 15 8.28 -28.50 -6.02
C VAL A 15 7.39 -29.17 -7.07
N ILE A 16 6.82 -30.34 -6.79
CA ILE A 16 5.83 -30.99 -7.67
C ILE A 16 4.58 -30.11 -7.80
N LEU A 17 4.03 -29.57 -6.70
CA LEU A 17 2.84 -28.71 -6.75
C LEU A 17 3.06 -27.41 -7.56
N PHE A 18 4.27 -26.85 -7.59
CA PHE A 18 4.60 -25.61 -8.32
C PHE A 18 5.15 -25.83 -9.74
N PHE A 19 5.88 -26.92 -10.00
CA PHE A 19 6.45 -27.23 -11.31
C PHE A 19 5.54 -28.10 -12.18
N THR A 20 4.65 -28.90 -11.60
CA THR A 20 3.67 -29.66 -12.38
C THR A 20 2.73 -28.76 -13.20
N PRO A 21 2.24 -27.61 -12.71
CA PRO A 21 1.49 -26.64 -13.54
C PRO A 21 2.33 -26.05 -14.68
N LEU A 22 3.63 -25.83 -14.46
CA LEU A 22 4.55 -25.25 -15.45
C LEU A 22 4.94 -26.27 -16.54
N LEU A 23 5.01 -27.56 -16.20
CA LEU A 23 5.23 -28.67 -17.16
C LEU A 23 3.95 -29.07 -17.90
N LEU A 24 2.76 -28.81 -17.34
CA LEU A 24 1.46 -28.98 -18.00
C LEU A 24 1.03 -27.77 -18.84
N LEU A 25 1.80 -26.69 -18.89
CA LEU A 25 1.52 -25.52 -19.74
C LEU A 25 1.31 -25.87 -21.24
N PRO A 26 2.00 -26.86 -21.83
CA PRO A 26 1.70 -27.34 -23.18
C PRO A 26 0.37 -28.11 -23.30
N LEU A 27 -0.11 -28.71 -22.19
CA LEU A 27 -1.44 -29.36 -22.09
C LEU A 27 -2.56 -28.33 -21.81
N ILE A 28 -2.22 -27.15 -21.29
CA ILE A 28 -3.14 -26.01 -21.08
C ILE A 28 -3.61 -25.37 -22.40
N ILE A 29 -2.92 -25.63 -23.51
CA ILE A 29 -3.38 -25.25 -24.86
C ILE A 29 -4.61 -26.09 -25.28
N LEU A 30 -4.92 -27.17 -24.55
CA LEU A 30 -6.06 -28.05 -24.75
C LEU A 30 -7.17 -27.86 -23.69
N ILE A 31 -7.29 -26.68 -23.06
CA ILE A 31 -8.34 -26.46 -22.06
C ILE A 31 -9.72 -26.38 -22.74
N PRO A 32 -10.66 -27.29 -22.47
CA PRO A 32 -12.04 -27.14 -22.93
C PRO A 32 -12.63 -25.89 -22.26
N GLY A 33 -13.42 -25.09 -23.01
CA GLY A 33 -13.97 -23.82 -22.51
C GLY A 33 -14.65 -23.89 -21.13
N LYS A 34 -15.16 -25.06 -20.74
CA LYS A 34 -15.72 -25.34 -19.40
C LYS A 34 -14.73 -25.13 -18.24
N VAL A 35 -13.44 -25.40 -18.43
CA VAL A 35 -12.42 -25.24 -17.39
C VAL A 35 -11.97 -23.78 -17.28
N CYS A 36 -11.87 -23.02 -18.38
CA CYS A 36 -11.59 -21.58 -18.34
C CYS A 36 -12.63 -20.82 -17.50
N VAL A 37 -13.91 -21.17 -17.63
CA VAL A 37 -14.99 -20.55 -16.84
C VAL A 37 -14.80 -20.76 -15.33
N GLN A 38 -14.20 -21.88 -14.91
CA GLN A 38 -13.94 -22.15 -13.50
C GLN A 38 -12.83 -21.26 -12.91
N TYR A 39 -11.87 -20.83 -13.73
CA TYR A 39 -10.83 -19.87 -13.31
C TYR A 39 -11.36 -18.43 -13.30
N MET A 40 -12.27 -18.09 -14.21
CA MET A 40 -12.87 -16.76 -14.35
C MET A 40 -14.08 -16.53 -13.41
N LYS A 41 -14.12 -17.22 -12.25
CA LYS A 41 -15.12 -16.95 -11.21
C LYS A 41 -14.90 -15.56 -10.59
N ASP A 42 -15.99 -14.86 -10.29
CA ASP A 42 -15.98 -13.53 -9.66
C ASP A 42 -15.06 -13.46 -8.43
N THR A 43 -15.10 -14.47 -7.58
CA THR A 43 -14.24 -14.57 -6.39
C THR A 43 -12.74 -14.50 -6.72
N ASN A 44 -12.31 -15.19 -7.78
CA ASN A 44 -10.91 -15.20 -8.21
C ASN A 44 -10.52 -13.84 -8.82
N MET A 45 -11.42 -13.23 -9.59
CA MET A 45 -11.21 -11.91 -10.17
C MET A 45 -11.15 -10.80 -9.11
N LEU A 46 -12.01 -10.90 -8.09
CA LEU A 46 -11.98 -10.01 -6.92
C LEU A 46 -10.65 -10.14 -6.18
N PHE A 47 -10.21 -11.38 -5.93
CA PHE A 47 -8.92 -11.63 -5.29
C PHE A 47 -7.75 -11.08 -6.11
N LEU A 48 -7.73 -11.33 -7.42
CA LEU A 48 -6.69 -10.84 -8.33
C LEU A 48 -6.62 -9.31 -8.37
N GLY A 49 -7.76 -8.63 -8.60
CA GLY A 49 -7.82 -7.16 -8.64
C GLY A 49 -7.38 -6.53 -7.32
N SER A 50 -7.83 -7.10 -6.20
CA SER A 50 -7.45 -6.61 -4.86
C SER A 50 -5.97 -6.82 -4.56
N LEU A 51 -5.38 -7.93 -5.01
CA LEU A 51 -3.95 -8.19 -4.88
C LEU A 51 -3.13 -7.20 -5.71
N ILE A 52 -3.54 -6.88 -6.94
CA ILE A 52 -2.87 -5.87 -7.78
C ILE A 52 -2.88 -4.51 -7.08
N VAL A 53 -4.04 -4.10 -6.54
CA VAL A 53 -4.17 -2.83 -5.81
C VAL A 53 -3.31 -2.83 -4.54
N ALA A 54 -3.30 -3.94 -3.78
CA ALA A 54 -2.47 -4.09 -2.58
C ALA A 54 -0.97 -3.97 -2.91
N VAL A 55 -0.51 -4.64 -3.97
CA VAL A 55 0.88 -4.55 -4.44
C VAL A 55 1.22 -3.14 -4.92
N ALA A 56 0.29 -2.42 -5.56
CA ALA A 56 0.51 -1.03 -5.94
C ALA A 56 0.69 -0.13 -4.71
N VAL A 57 -0.16 -0.28 -3.68
CA VAL A 57 -0.04 0.42 -2.39
C VAL A 57 1.26 0.06 -1.67
N GLU A 58 1.71 -1.19 -1.78
CA GLU A 58 2.97 -1.67 -1.21
C GLU A 58 4.19 -1.06 -1.91
N ARG A 59 4.24 -1.14 -3.23
CA ARG A 59 5.37 -0.68 -4.06
C ARG A 59 5.68 0.80 -3.89
N TRP A 60 4.65 1.62 -3.68
CA TRP A 60 4.80 3.05 -3.47
C TRP A 60 4.93 3.45 -1.99
N ASN A 61 5.05 2.49 -1.07
CA ASN A 61 5.19 2.71 0.38
C ASN A 61 4.10 3.60 1.01
N LEU A 62 2.95 3.74 0.34
CA LEU A 62 1.85 4.59 0.79
C LEU A 62 1.31 4.13 2.15
N HIS A 63 1.16 2.82 2.31
CA HIS A 63 0.78 2.18 3.56
C HIS A 63 1.76 2.50 4.70
N LYS A 64 3.09 2.47 4.46
CA LYS A 64 4.13 2.80 5.46
C LYS A 64 4.04 4.27 5.89
N ARG A 65 3.76 5.18 4.94
CA ARG A 65 3.56 6.61 5.23
C ARG A 65 2.34 6.85 6.12
N ILE A 66 1.21 6.23 5.81
CA ILE A 66 -0.03 6.34 6.59
C ILE A 66 0.19 5.76 7.99
N ALA A 67 0.79 4.56 8.06
CA ALA A 67 1.11 3.88 9.30
C ALA A 67 1.97 4.71 10.27
N LEU A 68 3.12 5.20 9.79
CA LEU A 68 4.04 5.99 10.62
C LEU A 68 3.41 7.32 11.06
N ARG A 69 2.62 7.97 10.19
CA ARG A 69 1.92 9.21 10.55
C ARG A 69 0.91 8.96 11.69
N VAL A 70 0.19 7.84 11.67
CA VAL A 70 -0.74 7.47 12.75
C VAL A 70 0.03 7.14 14.04
N LEU A 71 1.13 6.38 13.95
CA LEU A 71 1.97 6.06 15.11
C LEU A 71 2.55 7.31 15.79
N LEU A 72 2.96 8.31 15.01
CA LEU A 72 3.43 9.60 15.52
C LEU A 72 2.33 10.39 16.26
N TRP A 73 1.06 10.17 15.92
CA TRP A 73 -0.08 10.86 16.53
C TRP A 73 -0.58 10.21 17.84
N VAL A 74 -0.57 8.87 17.94
CA VAL A 74 -1.04 8.13 19.13
C VAL A 74 -0.17 8.37 20.38
N GLY A 75 1.10 8.71 20.17
CA GLY A 75 2.06 9.06 21.21
C GLY A 75 2.90 7.89 21.72
N THR A 76 3.78 8.17 22.68
CA THR A 76 4.98 7.34 22.96
C THR A 76 4.92 6.53 24.25
N LYS A 77 3.81 6.64 25.02
CA LYS A 77 3.63 5.84 26.24
C LYS A 77 3.49 4.36 25.88
N PRO A 78 4.18 3.40 26.53
CA PRO A 78 4.19 1.99 26.12
C PRO A 78 2.82 1.37 25.84
N ALA A 79 1.82 1.61 26.71
CA ALA A 79 0.46 1.10 26.51
C ALA A 79 -0.29 1.73 25.32
N ARG A 80 -0.08 3.04 25.09
CA ARG A 80 -0.66 3.76 23.94
C ARG A 80 0.08 3.43 22.65
N LEU A 81 1.39 3.26 22.73
CA LEU A 81 2.23 2.86 21.62
C LEU A 81 1.85 1.45 21.15
N MET A 82 1.61 0.51 22.07
CA MET A 82 1.08 -0.81 21.75
C MET A 82 -0.28 -0.72 21.03
N LEU A 83 -1.19 0.12 21.53
CA LEU A 83 -2.48 0.36 20.86
C LEU A 83 -2.27 0.93 19.45
N GLY A 84 -1.36 1.90 19.29
CA GLY A 84 -1.01 2.48 17.99
C GLY A 84 -0.51 1.41 17.01
N PHE A 85 0.42 0.57 17.44
CA PHE A 85 0.91 -0.56 16.63
C PHE A 85 -0.21 -1.52 16.27
N MET A 86 -1.08 -1.88 17.22
CA MET A 86 -2.21 -2.77 16.94
C MET A 86 -3.20 -2.15 15.95
N SER A 87 -3.60 -0.89 16.14
CA SER A 87 -4.54 -0.21 15.24
C SER A 87 -3.98 -0.06 13.84
N VAL A 88 -2.72 0.36 13.71
CA VAL A 88 -2.07 0.51 12.41
C VAL A 88 -1.89 -0.85 11.72
N THR A 89 -1.41 -1.86 12.45
CA THR A 89 -1.21 -3.20 11.90
C THR A 89 -2.55 -3.80 11.45
N ALA A 90 -3.60 -3.67 12.26
CA ALA A 90 -4.93 -4.16 11.89
C ALA A 90 -5.46 -3.46 10.64
N PHE A 91 -5.33 -2.12 10.56
CA PHE A 91 -5.74 -1.36 9.38
C PHE A 91 -4.99 -1.78 8.11
N LEU A 92 -3.67 -1.95 8.18
CA LEU A 92 -2.90 -2.41 7.02
C LEU A 92 -3.30 -3.82 6.59
N SER A 93 -3.55 -4.71 7.56
CA SER A 93 -3.91 -6.11 7.29
C SER A 93 -5.31 -6.28 6.69
N MET A 94 -6.15 -5.24 6.70
CA MET A 94 -7.42 -5.26 5.96
C MET A 94 -7.22 -5.27 4.45
N TRP A 95 -6.09 -4.74 3.96
CA TRP A 95 -5.86 -4.51 2.54
C TRP A 95 -4.67 -5.31 2.02
N ILE A 96 -3.71 -5.59 2.90
CA ILE A 96 -2.47 -6.30 2.64
C ILE A 96 -2.54 -7.66 3.35
N SER A 97 -1.86 -8.68 2.82
CA SER A 97 -1.73 -9.98 3.47
C SER A 97 -1.20 -9.87 4.90
N ASN A 98 -1.76 -10.66 5.82
CA ASN A 98 -1.34 -10.73 7.23
C ASN A 98 0.18 -10.98 7.38
N THR A 99 0.73 -11.85 6.54
CA THR A 99 2.16 -12.19 6.56
C THR A 99 3.02 -11.00 6.15
N ALA A 100 2.64 -10.30 5.07
CA ALA A 100 3.35 -9.12 4.62
C ALA A 100 3.26 -8.00 5.67
N THR A 101 2.06 -7.71 6.18
CA THR A 101 1.85 -6.69 7.22
C THR A 101 2.71 -6.96 8.47
N THR A 102 2.80 -8.22 8.91
CA THR A 102 3.66 -8.61 10.05
C THR A 102 5.14 -8.42 9.72
N ALA A 103 5.59 -8.89 8.56
CA ALA A 103 6.99 -8.76 8.13
C ALA A 103 7.45 -7.29 8.03
N MET A 104 6.53 -6.37 7.72
CA MET A 104 6.82 -4.95 7.65
C MET A 104 6.84 -4.26 9.02
N MET A 105 5.94 -4.64 9.92
CA MET A 105 5.80 -4.01 11.23
C MET A 105 6.83 -4.49 12.25
N VAL A 106 7.23 -5.76 12.18
CA VAL A 106 8.17 -6.36 13.15
C VAL A 106 9.52 -5.61 13.18
N PRO A 107 10.21 -5.32 12.06
CA PRO A 107 11.47 -4.56 12.09
C PRO A 107 11.33 -3.17 12.73
N ILE A 108 10.18 -2.50 12.56
CA ILE A 108 9.91 -1.19 13.15
C ILE A 108 9.76 -1.34 14.67
N VAL A 109 8.98 -2.31 15.12
CA VAL A 109 8.83 -2.63 16.55
C VAL A 109 10.19 -2.98 17.16
N GLU A 110 10.97 -3.81 16.50
CA GLU A 110 12.29 -4.24 16.95
C GLU A 110 13.26 -3.06 17.08
N ALA A 111 13.36 -2.21 16.07
CA ALA A 111 14.19 -1.00 16.11
C ALA A 111 13.77 -0.07 17.26
N MET A 112 12.45 0.09 17.49
CA MET A 112 11.94 0.89 18.60
C MET A 112 12.27 0.29 19.96
N MET A 113 12.09 -1.03 20.12
CA MET A 113 12.40 -1.73 21.37
C MET A 113 13.89 -1.62 21.70
N GLN A 114 14.77 -1.82 20.72
CA GLN A 114 16.23 -1.66 20.89
C GLN A 114 16.61 -0.23 21.30
N GLN A 115 16.00 0.79 20.69
CA GLN A 115 16.26 2.19 21.04
C GLN A 115 15.80 2.53 22.46
N MET A 116 14.66 2.00 22.89
CA MET A 116 14.18 2.13 24.26
C MET A 116 15.13 1.46 25.27
N GLU A 117 15.71 0.31 24.90
CA GLU A 117 16.72 -0.38 25.71
C GLU A 117 18.03 0.41 25.81
N ALA A 118 18.56 0.88 24.68
CA ALA A 118 19.80 1.69 24.64
C ALA A 118 19.66 2.98 25.47
N THR A 119 18.51 3.63 25.41
CA THR A 119 18.22 4.82 26.22
C THR A 119 18.15 4.47 27.72
N SER A 120 17.57 3.31 28.04
CA SER A 120 17.45 2.82 29.42
C SER A 120 18.82 2.47 30.02
N THR A 121 19.70 1.83 29.26
CA THR A 121 21.07 1.48 29.69
C THR A 121 21.95 2.72 29.82
N ALA A 122 21.89 3.67 28.88
CA ALA A 122 22.61 4.94 28.98
C ALA A 122 22.19 5.76 30.22
N THR A 123 20.90 5.78 30.52
CA THR A 123 20.38 6.45 31.74
C THR A 123 20.89 5.76 33.02
N ARG A 124 20.96 4.42 33.03
CA ARG A 124 21.56 3.66 34.15
C ARG A 124 23.06 3.96 34.30
N ALA A 125 23.80 4.09 33.20
CA ALA A 125 25.23 4.39 33.21
C ALA A 125 25.53 5.80 33.75
N CYS A 126 24.77 6.83 33.34
CA CYS A 126 24.90 8.18 33.90
C CYS A 126 24.65 8.20 35.42
N ARG A 127 23.66 7.44 35.90
CA ARG A 127 23.35 7.38 37.34
C ARG A 127 24.46 6.74 38.18
N LYS A 128 25.30 5.89 37.57
CA LYS A 128 26.43 5.22 38.25
C LYS A 128 27.70 6.06 38.25
N ARG A 129 27.76 7.17 37.49
CA ARG A 129 28.93 8.07 37.48
C ARG A 129 28.78 9.02 38.68
N PRO A 130 29.72 9.01 39.67
CA PRO A 130 29.66 9.97 40.76
C PRO A 130 29.85 11.39 40.18
N GLU A 131 29.01 12.32 40.58
CA GLU A 131 29.22 13.74 40.24
C GLU A 131 30.58 14.18 40.82
N PRO A 132 31.38 14.98 40.09
CA PRO A 132 32.57 15.58 40.66
C PRO A 132 32.10 16.57 41.73
N VAL A 133 32.30 16.18 42.98
CA VAL A 133 32.07 17.04 44.14
C VAL A 133 32.95 18.29 43.98
N ASP A 134 32.30 19.44 43.87
CA ASP A 134 32.94 20.75 43.91
C ASP A 134 33.70 20.89 45.24
N LYS A 135 35.02 20.97 45.18
CA LYS A 135 35.90 21.06 46.35
C LYS A 135 35.85 22.48 46.89
N GLY A 136 34.83 22.78 47.69
CA GLY A 136 34.61 24.14 48.17
C GLY A 136 33.72 24.30 49.39
N LYS A 137 33.77 23.39 50.39
CA LYS A 137 33.54 23.66 51.83
C LYS A 137 33.55 22.37 52.63
N ALA A 138 34.44 22.28 53.62
CA ALA A 138 34.42 21.25 54.64
C ALA A 138 33.23 21.49 55.58
N ILE A 139 32.50 20.42 55.92
CA ILE A 139 31.93 20.06 57.24
C ILE A 139 31.11 18.76 57.08
N GLU A 140 31.53 17.74 57.84
CA GLU A 140 30.84 16.51 58.31
C GLU A 140 30.21 15.49 57.31
N LEU A 141 30.79 14.28 57.33
CA LEU A 141 30.20 13.01 56.86
C LEU A 141 29.37 12.38 58.00
N PRO A 142 28.24 11.69 57.71
CA PRO A 142 28.32 10.38 57.08
C PRO A 142 27.29 10.15 55.96
N GLY A 143 27.67 9.32 54.99
CA GLY A 143 26.73 8.71 54.05
C GLY A 143 26.98 9.07 52.59
N SER A 144 28.10 8.60 52.04
CA SER A 144 28.18 8.36 50.60
C SER A 144 27.19 7.23 50.28
N THR A 145 25.93 7.57 50.01
CA THR A 145 24.91 6.59 49.61
C THR A 145 25.24 6.12 48.20
N VAL A 146 26.17 5.17 48.11
CA VAL A 146 26.28 4.30 46.95
C VAL A 146 24.92 3.59 46.89
N VAL A 147 24.07 4.00 45.94
CA VAL A 147 22.79 3.34 45.71
C VAL A 147 23.11 1.93 45.21
N PHE A 148 23.27 0.99 46.14
CA PHE A 148 23.24 -0.43 45.83
C PHE A 148 21.83 -0.74 45.33
N GLU A 149 21.68 -0.86 44.01
CA GLU A 149 20.46 -1.43 43.44
C GLU A 149 20.32 -2.85 43.95
N ASP A 150 19.27 -3.10 44.73
CA ASP A 150 18.92 -4.41 45.26
C ASP A 150 18.86 -5.44 44.10
N PRO A 151 19.58 -6.57 44.18
CA PRO A 151 19.60 -7.60 43.13
C PRO A 151 18.20 -8.12 42.75
N THR A 152 17.26 -8.08 43.71
CA THR A 152 15.87 -8.46 43.47
C THR A 152 15.14 -7.46 42.56
N MET A 153 15.42 -6.16 42.69
CA MET A 153 14.86 -5.11 41.84
C MET A 153 15.42 -5.16 40.42
N GLN A 154 16.70 -5.47 40.23
CA GLN A 154 17.29 -5.65 38.90
C GLN A 154 16.69 -6.86 38.16
N ARG A 155 16.50 -8.00 38.84
CA ARG A 155 15.83 -9.18 38.26
C ARG A 155 14.38 -8.89 37.87
N GLN A 156 13.68 -8.07 38.64
CA GLN A 156 12.31 -7.68 38.34
C GLN A 156 12.25 -6.74 37.12
N GLU A 157 13.12 -5.74 37.03
CA GLU A 157 13.18 -4.84 35.88
C GLU A 157 13.54 -5.59 34.58
N ASP A 158 14.46 -6.55 34.62
CA ASP A 158 14.83 -7.31 33.42
C ASP A 158 13.73 -8.31 32.99
N ARG A 159 12.92 -8.81 33.94
CA ARG A 159 11.71 -9.57 33.64
C ARG A 159 10.64 -8.67 32.99
N ASP A 160 10.41 -7.49 33.53
CA ASP A 160 9.43 -6.53 33.02
C ASP A 160 9.78 -6.09 31.58
N LYS A 161 11.07 -5.91 31.27
CA LYS A 161 11.55 -5.66 29.90
C LYS A 161 11.25 -6.80 28.94
N LYS A 162 11.61 -8.04 29.31
CA LYS A 162 11.32 -9.23 28.49
C LYS A 162 9.83 -9.38 28.22
N ASN A 163 9.00 -9.08 29.22
CA ASN A 163 7.55 -9.11 29.05
C ASN A 163 7.04 -8.01 28.11
N MET A 164 7.60 -6.80 28.18
CA MET A 164 7.29 -5.72 27.24
C MET A 164 7.64 -6.08 25.79
N TYR A 165 8.83 -6.67 25.58
CA TYR A 165 9.28 -7.12 24.27
C TYR A 165 8.39 -8.23 23.68
N LYS A 166 8.03 -9.23 24.51
CA LYS A 166 7.05 -10.25 24.14
C LYS A 166 5.69 -9.65 23.79
N ALA A 167 5.20 -8.71 24.59
CA ALA A 167 3.91 -8.06 24.36
C ALA A 167 3.90 -7.29 23.03
N MET A 168 4.96 -6.53 22.73
CA MET A 168 5.03 -5.71 21.52
C MET A 168 5.13 -6.55 20.25
N ASN A 169 5.87 -7.66 20.27
CA ASN A 169 5.93 -8.55 19.12
C ASN A 169 4.62 -9.34 18.94
N LEU A 170 4.01 -9.82 20.02
CA LEU A 170 2.72 -10.51 19.95
C LEU A 170 1.57 -9.60 19.52
N CYS A 171 1.60 -8.31 19.89
CA CYS A 171 0.54 -7.37 19.53
C CYS A 171 0.44 -7.18 18.01
N VAL A 172 1.57 -7.13 17.30
CA VAL A 172 1.62 -7.05 15.83
C VAL A 172 1.03 -8.31 15.20
N CYS A 173 1.49 -9.50 15.62
CA CYS A 173 1.01 -10.76 15.06
C CYS A 173 -0.52 -10.94 15.24
N TYR A 174 -1.03 -10.59 16.43
CA TYR A 174 -2.47 -10.67 16.71
C TYR A 174 -3.25 -9.60 15.96
N ALA A 175 -2.76 -8.37 15.91
CA ALA A 175 -3.42 -7.30 15.18
C ALA A 175 -3.48 -7.56 13.67
N ALA A 176 -2.44 -8.14 13.06
CA ALA A 176 -2.47 -8.52 11.65
C ALA A 176 -3.56 -9.58 11.40
N SER A 177 -3.59 -10.63 12.23
CA SER A 177 -4.59 -11.69 12.10
C SER A 177 -6.03 -11.18 12.30
N ILE A 178 -6.24 -10.31 13.30
CA ILE A 178 -7.54 -9.69 13.57
C ILE A 178 -7.93 -8.75 12.43
N GLY A 179 -7.02 -7.89 11.96
CA GLY A 179 -7.27 -6.91 10.90
C GLY A 179 -7.75 -7.52 9.60
N GLY A 180 -7.15 -8.65 9.18
CA GLY A 180 -7.54 -9.35 7.96
C GLY A 180 -8.97 -9.92 7.98
N THR A 181 -9.64 -9.97 9.14
CA THR A 181 -11.03 -10.43 9.22
C THR A 181 -12.05 -9.40 8.72
N ALA A 182 -11.72 -8.11 8.76
CA ALA A 182 -12.70 -7.04 8.55
C ALA A 182 -13.17 -6.90 7.09
N THR A 183 -12.33 -7.24 6.13
CA THR A 183 -12.63 -7.10 4.69
C THR A 183 -12.70 -8.47 4.04
N LEU A 184 -13.48 -8.57 2.97
CA LEU A 184 -13.64 -9.81 2.22
C LEU A 184 -12.32 -10.28 1.59
N THR A 185 -11.47 -9.33 1.21
CA THR A 185 -10.19 -9.54 0.52
C THR A 185 -9.00 -9.66 1.48
N GLY A 186 -9.20 -9.43 2.78
CA GLY A 186 -8.12 -9.43 3.77
C GLY A 186 -7.50 -10.81 4.02
N THR A 187 -8.32 -11.87 3.99
CA THR A 187 -7.84 -13.24 4.22
C THR A 187 -8.45 -14.26 3.27
N GLY A 188 -7.66 -15.30 2.96
CA GLY A 188 -8.09 -16.41 2.09
C GLY A 188 -9.41 -17.07 2.54
N PRO A 189 -9.63 -17.37 3.83
CA PRO A 189 -10.90 -17.94 4.30
C PRO A 189 -12.14 -17.09 3.96
N ASN A 190 -12.05 -15.76 4.01
CA ASN A 190 -13.16 -14.86 3.66
C ASN A 190 -13.51 -14.97 2.17
N VAL A 191 -12.49 -14.99 1.32
CA VAL A 191 -12.64 -15.18 -0.12
C VAL A 191 -13.19 -16.57 -0.45
N VAL A 192 -12.71 -17.61 0.25
CA VAL A 192 -13.20 -18.99 0.08
C VAL A 192 -14.67 -19.09 0.49
N LEU A 193 -15.08 -18.47 1.59
CA LEU A 193 -16.49 -18.41 2.01
C LEU A 193 -17.35 -17.76 0.92
N LEU A 194 -16.91 -16.63 0.35
CA LEU A 194 -17.61 -15.99 -0.76
C LEU A 194 -17.75 -16.95 -1.95
N GLY A 195 -16.67 -17.62 -2.35
CA GLY A 195 -16.69 -18.55 -3.48
C GLY A 195 -17.61 -19.75 -3.23
N GLN A 196 -17.61 -20.31 -2.03
CA GLN A 196 -18.48 -21.43 -1.65
C GLN A 196 -19.95 -20.99 -1.60
N MET A 197 -20.25 -19.81 -1.06
CA MET A 197 -21.62 -19.28 -1.01
C MET A 197 -22.18 -19.10 -2.43
N GLN A 198 -21.38 -18.54 -3.33
CA GLN A 198 -21.77 -18.33 -4.73
C GLN A 198 -21.95 -19.65 -5.52
N GLU A 199 -21.22 -20.70 -5.15
CA GLU A 199 -21.27 -22.00 -5.81
C GLU A 199 -22.42 -22.88 -5.29
N LEU A 200 -22.64 -22.90 -3.98
CA LEU A 200 -23.69 -23.70 -3.34
C LEU A 200 -25.07 -23.03 -3.40
N PHE A 201 -25.12 -21.70 -3.35
CA PHE A 201 -26.36 -20.92 -3.26
C PHE A 201 -26.34 -19.73 -4.24
N PRO A 202 -26.48 -19.97 -5.55
CA PRO A 202 -26.33 -18.94 -6.59
C PRO A 202 -27.36 -17.81 -6.52
N ASP A 203 -28.53 -18.03 -5.91
CA ASP A 203 -29.57 -16.99 -5.71
C ASP A 203 -29.24 -16.04 -4.55
N SER A 204 -28.18 -16.31 -3.77
CA SER A 204 -27.75 -15.51 -2.62
C SER A 204 -26.64 -14.48 -2.92
N LYS A 205 -26.30 -14.27 -4.20
CA LYS A 205 -25.16 -13.46 -4.65
C LYS A 205 -25.11 -12.03 -4.09
N ASP A 206 -26.27 -11.44 -3.79
CA ASP A 206 -26.36 -10.07 -3.28
C ASP A 206 -26.32 -9.99 -1.75
N LEU A 207 -26.56 -11.10 -1.06
CA LEU A 207 -26.59 -11.17 0.40
C LEU A 207 -25.19 -10.95 1.00
N LEU A 208 -24.18 -11.60 0.41
CA LEU A 208 -22.79 -11.53 0.83
C LEU A 208 -21.99 -10.69 -0.18
N ASN A 209 -22.02 -9.38 0.02
CA ASN A 209 -21.27 -8.40 -0.76
C ASN A 209 -20.19 -7.73 0.10
N PHE A 210 -19.30 -6.96 -0.53
CA PHE A 210 -18.22 -6.29 0.21
C PHE A 210 -18.75 -5.41 1.35
N ALA A 211 -19.81 -4.63 1.12
CA ALA A 211 -20.38 -3.70 2.10
C ALA A 211 -21.06 -4.44 3.26
N SER A 212 -21.84 -5.50 3.00
CA SER A 212 -22.53 -6.28 4.01
C SER A 212 -21.55 -7.06 4.89
N TRP A 213 -20.52 -7.67 4.29
CA TRP A 213 -19.44 -8.31 5.05
C TRP A 213 -18.69 -7.31 5.90
N PHE A 214 -18.31 -6.15 5.34
CA PHE A 214 -17.61 -5.12 6.09
C PHE A 214 -18.46 -4.61 7.27
N GLY A 215 -19.75 -4.36 7.06
CA GLY A 215 -20.68 -3.93 8.11
C GLY A 215 -20.78 -4.93 9.27
N PHE A 216 -20.69 -6.23 8.98
CA PHE A 216 -20.67 -7.28 10.00
C PHE A 216 -19.30 -7.46 10.66
N ALA A 217 -18.23 -7.57 9.87
CA ALA A 217 -16.91 -7.98 10.33
C ALA A 217 -16.10 -6.84 10.93
N PHE A 218 -16.24 -5.61 10.45
CA PHE A 218 -15.46 -4.46 10.93
C PHE A 218 -15.74 -4.11 12.40
N PRO A 219 -16.99 -4.02 12.89
CA PRO A 219 -17.26 -3.81 14.31
C PRO A 219 -16.70 -4.94 15.18
N ASN A 220 -16.85 -6.20 14.74
CA ASN A 220 -16.33 -7.37 15.43
C ASN A 220 -14.79 -7.34 15.53
N MET A 221 -14.12 -6.95 14.45
CA MET A 221 -12.67 -6.73 14.45
C MET A 221 -12.25 -5.68 15.48
N LEU A 222 -12.95 -4.53 15.57
CA LEU A 222 -12.63 -3.48 16.55
C LEU A 222 -12.77 -3.98 18.00
N ILE A 223 -13.83 -4.72 18.28
CA ILE A 223 -14.06 -5.33 19.60
C ILE A 223 -12.93 -6.31 19.93
N MET A 224 -12.61 -7.22 18.99
CA MET A 224 -11.53 -8.20 19.17
C MET A 224 -10.16 -7.53 19.35
N LEU A 225 -9.89 -6.45 18.62
CA LEU A 225 -8.66 -5.68 18.75
C LEU A 225 -8.54 -5.04 20.13
N LEU A 226 -9.63 -4.46 20.63
CA LEU A 226 -9.67 -3.86 21.97
C LEU A 226 -9.51 -4.92 23.07
N LEU A 227 -10.20 -6.06 22.96
CA LEU A 227 -10.07 -7.17 23.90
C LEU A 227 -8.65 -7.75 23.90
N SER A 228 -8.04 -7.90 22.73
CA SER A 228 -6.65 -8.36 22.59
C SER A 228 -5.66 -7.37 23.22
N TRP A 229 -5.86 -6.07 22.99
CA TRP A 229 -5.04 -5.01 23.60
C TRP A 229 -5.14 -5.04 25.13
N LEU A 230 -6.36 -5.11 25.68
CA LEU A 230 -6.59 -5.22 27.12
C LEU A 230 -5.94 -6.49 27.68
N TRP A 231 -6.13 -7.64 27.02
CA TRP A 231 -5.55 -8.92 27.42
C TRP A 231 -4.02 -8.87 27.50
N LEU A 232 -3.36 -8.37 26.44
CA LEU A 232 -1.89 -8.23 26.40
C LEU A 232 -1.39 -7.25 27.46
N GLN A 233 -2.11 -6.14 27.69
CA GLN A 233 -1.77 -5.17 28.71
C GLN A 233 -1.91 -5.77 30.13
N CYS A 234 -2.98 -6.52 30.40
CA CYS A 234 -3.19 -7.21 31.67
C CYS A 234 -2.08 -8.23 31.96
N PHE A 235 -1.80 -9.09 30.98
CA PHE A 235 -0.94 -10.25 31.16
C PHE A 235 0.54 -9.87 31.24
N TYR A 236 1.03 -9.02 30.34
CA TYR A 236 2.45 -8.68 30.24
C TYR A 236 2.83 -7.37 30.95
N MET A 237 1.95 -6.37 30.94
CA MET A 237 2.23 -5.04 31.52
C MET A 237 1.64 -4.83 32.91
N ARG A 238 0.99 -5.85 33.51
CA ARG A 238 0.48 -5.94 34.90
C ARG A 238 0.04 -4.57 35.43
N PHE A 239 -1.26 -4.24 35.33
CA PHE A 239 -1.89 -2.96 35.76
C PHE A 239 -1.21 -2.30 36.97
N ASN A 240 -0.13 -1.54 36.73
CA ASN A 240 0.61 -0.86 37.78
C ASN A 240 0.04 0.56 37.92
N PHE A 241 -1.22 0.64 38.31
CA PHE A 241 -1.90 1.91 38.65
C PHE A 241 -1.17 2.67 39.78
N LYS A 242 -0.36 1.98 40.60
CA LYS A 242 0.34 2.54 41.75
C LYS A 242 1.71 3.19 41.48
N LYS A 243 2.29 3.11 40.26
CA LYS A 243 3.59 3.71 39.96
C LYS A 243 3.47 5.03 39.19
N SER A 244 2.80 6.01 39.80
CA SER A 244 2.91 7.43 39.42
C SER A 244 3.65 8.20 40.51
N CYS A 245 4.90 7.83 40.77
CA CYS A 245 5.78 8.62 41.64
C CYS A 245 6.53 9.66 40.79
N VAL A 246 6.47 10.91 41.25
CA VAL A 246 6.93 12.13 40.58
C VAL A 246 8.44 12.11 40.26
N CYS A 247 9.26 11.42 41.04
CA CYS A 247 10.72 11.29 40.79
C CYS A 247 11.09 10.36 39.61
N CYS A 248 10.17 9.54 39.11
CA CYS A 248 10.39 8.67 37.95
C CYS A 248 9.98 9.30 36.61
N GLY A 249 9.43 10.53 36.62
CA GLY A 249 8.93 11.22 35.43
C GLY A 249 10.02 11.54 34.39
N ALA A 250 11.24 11.85 34.84
CA ALA A 250 12.38 12.13 33.94
C ALA A 250 12.87 10.88 33.18
N LYS A 251 12.93 9.72 33.86
CA LYS A 251 13.31 8.43 33.23
C LYS A 251 12.32 8.01 32.14
N LYS A 252 11.01 8.20 32.36
CA LYS A 252 9.97 7.88 31.38
C LYS A 252 9.98 8.83 30.18
N LYS A 253 10.19 10.13 30.41
CA LYS A 253 10.24 11.15 29.34
C LYS A 253 11.36 10.92 28.31
N ASN A 254 12.54 10.47 28.75
CA ASN A 254 13.65 10.23 27.81
C ASN A 254 13.41 9.01 26.90
N GLY A 255 12.90 7.90 27.44
CA GLY A 255 12.54 6.74 26.62
C GLY A 255 11.40 7.04 25.64
N GLU A 256 10.42 7.84 26.05
CA GLU A 256 9.33 8.33 25.19
C GLU A 256 9.85 9.19 24.02
N LYS A 257 10.81 10.08 24.27
CA LYS A 257 11.44 10.89 23.22
C LYS A 257 12.26 10.04 22.25
N ALA A 258 12.99 9.04 22.76
CA ALA A 258 13.79 8.14 21.93
C ALA A 258 12.91 7.31 20.99
N ALA A 259 11.78 6.79 21.48
CA ALA A 259 10.81 6.06 20.67
C ALA A 259 10.19 6.94 19.57
N TYR A 260 9.86 8.20 19.90
CA TYR A 260 9.37 9.17 18.91
C TYR A 260 10.40 9.42 17.80
N GLN A 261 11.66 9.56 18.18
CA GLN A 261 12.74 9.85 17.25
C GLN A 261 12.94 8.73 16.23
N VAL A 262 12.86 7.45 16.63
CA VAL A 262 12.90 6.31 15.68
C VAL A 262 11.77 6.40 14.66
N LEU A 263 10.53 6.64 15.12
CA LEU A 263 9.37 6.75 14.24
C LEU A 263 9.50 7.93 13.28
N LEU A 264 10.03 9.05 13.77
CA LEU A 264 10.24 10.24 12.96
C LEU A 264 11.34 10.01 11.92
N GLU A 265 12.44 9.38 12.28
CA GLU A 265 13.52 9.02 11.36
C GLU A 265 13.02 8.07 10.26
N GLU A 266 12.27 7.03 10.62
CA GLU A 266 11.61 6.15 9.65
C GLU A 266 10.62 6.89 8.75
N TYR A 267 9.90 7.89 9.28
CA TYR A 267 9.00 8.72 8.48
C TYR A 267 9.74 9.64 7.52
N GLN A 268 10.85 10.25 7.97
CA GLN A 268 11.68 11.14 7.17
C GLN A 268 12.36 10.41 6.01
N LYS A 269 12.74 9.13 6.17
CA LYS A 269 13.29 8.28 5.10
C LYS A 269 12.37 8.15 3.87
N LEU A 270 11.06 8.36 4.03
CA LEU A 270 10.09 8.27 2.92
C LEU A 270 10.06 9.52 2.02
N GLY A 271 10.67 10.63 2.44
CA GLY A 271 10.67 11.89 1.67
C GLY A 271 9.27 12.50 1.47
N PRO A 272 9.13 13.52 0.58
CA PRO A 272 7.85 14.15 0.27
C PRO A 272 6.91 13.21 -0.53
N LEU A 273 5.60 13.50 -0.51
CA LEU A 273 4.59 12.74 -1.26
C LEU A 273 4.88 12.75 -2.76
N SER A 274 5.14 11.57 -3.33
CA SER A 274 5.31 11.40 -4.78
C SER A 274 3.98 11.53 -5.52
N PHE A 275 4.04 11.93 -6.80
CA PHE A 275 2.87 11.96 -7.67
C PHE A 275 2.21 10.59 -7.81
N ALA A 276 3.00 9.52 -7.92
CA ALA A 276 2.49 8.16 -7.96
C ALA A 276 1.77 7.76 -6.66
N GLU A 277 2.27 8.19 -5.49
CA GLU A 277 1.60 7.92 -4.22
C GLU A 277 0.20 8.55 -4.17
N VAL A 278 0.07 9.77 -4.71
CA VAL A 278 -1.23 10.46 -4.81
C VAL A 278 -2.15 9.73 -5.77
N ASN A 279 -1.67 9.31 -6.93
CA ASN A 279 -2.47 8.56 -7.91
C ASN A 279 -2.97 7.23 -7.33
N VAL A 280 -2.10 6.48 -6.66
CA VAL A 280 -2.48 5.22 -5.98
C VAL A 280 -3.48 5.49 -4.87
N LEU A 281 -3.31 6.56 -4.08
CA LEU A 281 -4.27 6.94 -3.04
C LEU A 281 -5.65 7.28 -3.64
N ILE A 282 -5.70 8.01 -4.75
CA ILE A 282 -6.95 8.34 -5.45
C ILE A 282 -7.63 7.05 -5.94
N CYS A 283 -6.89 6.15 -6.61
CA CYS A 283 -7.43 4.86 -7.04
C CYS A 283 -7.95 4.02 -5.86
N PHE A 284 -7.22 4.01 -4.75
CA PHE A 284 -7.59 3.27 -3.56
C PHE A 284 -8.88 3.81 -2.92
N LEU A 285 -9.01 5.14 -2.81
CA LEU A 285 -10.24 5.78 -2.34
C LEU A 285 -11.41 5.57 -3.31
N LEU A 286 -11.14 5.59 -4.62
CA LEU A 286 -12.13 5.27 -5.65
C LEU A 286 -12.63 3.82 -5.50
N LEU A 287 -11.73 2.86 -5.31
CA LEU A 287 -12.07 1.45 -5.08
C LEU A 287 -13.01 1.28 -3.88
N ILE A 288 -12.63 1.84 -2.74
CA ILE A 288 -13.45 1.80 -1.51
C ILE A 288 -14.80 2.45 -1.77
N GLY A 289 -14.81 3.65 -2.37
CA GLY A 289 -16.03 4.37 -2.69
C GLY A 289 -16.98 3.54 -3.57
N LEU A 290 -16.46 2.93 -4.64
CA LEU A 290 -17.25 2.10 -5.55
C LEU A 290 -17.76 0.82 -4.88
N TRP A 291 -16.98 0.17 -4.01
CA TRP A 291 -17.45 -1.02 -3.27
C TRP A 291 -18.57 -0.68 -2.30
N PHE A 292 -18.44 0.39 -1.51
CA PHE A 292 -19.48 0.78 -0.55
C PHE A 292 -20.74 1.33 -1.21
N SER A 293 -20.61 1.99 -2.35
CA SER A 293 -21.76 2.57 -3.08
C SER A 293 -22.43 1.59 -4.04
N ARG A 294 -21.90 0.35 -4.21
CA ARG A 294 -22.42 -0.65 -5.16
C ARG A 294 -23.85 -1.04 -4.86
N ASP A 295 -24.06 -1.57 -3.66
CA ASP A 295 -25.37 -1.92 -3.13
C ASP A 295 -25.32 -1.94 -1.59
N PRO A 296 -25.39 -0.75 -0.96
CA PRO A 296 -25.22 -0.61 0.48
C PRO A 296 -26.41 -1.13 1.30
N GLY A 297 -27.51 -1.56 0.67
CA GLY A 297 -28.69 -2.12 1.33
C GLY A 297 -29.63 -1.10 1.99
N PHE A 298 -29.17 0.11 2.31
CA PHE A 298 -30.00 1.18 2.91
C PHE A 298 -30.41 2.28 1.93
N MET A 299 -29.76 2.35 0.77
CA MET A 299 -30.09 3.25 -0.34
C MET A 299 -29.86 2.50 -1.67
N PRO A 300 -30.57 2.86 -2.75
CA PRO A 300 -30.27 2.33 -4.07
C PRO A 300 -28.82 2.66 -4.45
N GLY A 301 -27.98 1.63 -4.57
CA GLY A 301 -26.58 1.80 -4.98
C GLY A 301 -26.46 2.14 -6.46
N TRP A 302 -25.25 2.49 -6.92
CA TRP A 302 -25.03 2.85 -8.34
C TRP A 302 -25.36 1.70 -9.30
N LEU A 303 -25.40 0.45 -8.81
CA LEU A 303 -25.84 -0.72 -9.56
C LEU A 303 -27.29 -0.56 -10.06
N SER A 304 -28.17 -0.03 -9.19
CA SER A 304 -29.60 0.16 -9.50
C SER A 304 -29.90 1.40 -10.36
N ILE A 305 -28.99 2.38 -10.40
CA ILE A 305 -29.18 3.65 -11.12
C ILE A 305 -28.72 3.54 -12.58
N ALA A 306 -27.68 2.76 -12.85
CA ALA A 306 -27.03 2.73 -14.15
C ALA A 306 -27.36 1.49 -15.01
N TRP A 307 -28.05 0.47 -14.47
CA TRP A 307 -28.47 -0.72 -15.21
C TRP A 307 -29.93 -1.09 -14.92
N GLU A 308 -30.79 -0.90 -15.91
CA GLU A 308 -32.22 -1.26 -15.90
C GLU A 308 -32.41 -2.80 -15.85
N ASP A 309 -33.54 -3.22 -15.24
CA ASP A 309 -33.80 -4.47 -14.50
C ASP A 309 -33.44 -5.85 -15.10
N GLU A 310 -32.97 -5.94 -16.35
CA GLU A 310 -32.58 -7.22 -16.98
C GLU A 310 -31.06 -7.39 -17.23
N LYS A 311 -30.24 -6.34 -17.05
CA LYS A 311 -28.77 -6.36 -17.33
C LYS A 311 -27.87 -6.21 -16.09
N THR A 312 -28.42 -6.24 -14.89
CA THR A 312 -27.70 -6.12 -13.61
C THR A 312 -26.77 -7.30 -13.29
N LYS A 313 -26.83 -8.38 -14.07
CA LYS A 313 -26.14 -9.66 -13.80
C LYS A 313 -24.61 -9.63 -13.98
N TYR A 314 -24.03 -8.56 -14.53
CA TYR A 314 -22.61 -8.51 -14.91
C TYR A 314 -21.73 -7.61 -14.04
N ALA A 315 -22.29 -6.76 -13.19
CA ALA A 315 -21.52 -5.81 -12.38
C ALA A 315 -21.43 -6.32 -10.93
N SER A 316 -20.26 -6.86 -10.56
CA SER A 316 -19.96 -7.38 -9.22
C SER A 316 -18.79 -6.66 -8.55
N ASP A 317 -18.49 -6.99 -7.28
CA ASP A 317 -17.32 -6.45 -6.56
C ASP A 317 -16.02 -6.71 -7.31
N ALA A 318 -15.96 -7.83 -8.04
CA ALA A 318 -14.83 -8.20 -8.88
C ALA A 318 -14.64 -7.24 -10.05
N THR A 319 -15.73 -6.79 -10.66
CA THR A 319 -15.71 -5.85 -11.79
C THR A 319 -15.10 -4.52 -11.35
N VAL A 320 -15.48 -4.04 -10.16
CA VAL A 320 -14.92 -2.81 -9.57
C VAL A 320 -13.41 -2.96 -9.32
N ALA A 321 -12.99 -4.08 -8.73
CA ALA A 321 -11.57 -4.33 -8.42
C ALA A 321 -10.71 -4.38 -9.68
N ILE A 322 -11.16 -5.08 -10.73
CA ILE A 322 -10.46 -5.17 -12.01
C ILE A 322 -10.46 -3.83 -12.74
N PHE A 323 -11.56 -3.08 -12.70
CA PHE A 323 -11.64 -1.74 -13.29
C PHE A 323 -10.58 -0.79 -12.67
N VAL A 324 -10.48 -0.75 -11.35
CA VAL A 324 -9.46 0.07 -10.66
C VAL A 324 -8.05 -0.45 -10.93
N ALA A 325 -7.85 -1.77 -10.99
CA ALA A 325 -6.57 -2.37 -11.34
C ALA A 325 -6.11 -1.93 -12.74
N ILE A 326 -7.00 -1.93 -13.74
CA ILE A 326 -6.71 -1.42 -15.08
C ILE A 326 -6.40 0.08 -15.03
N LEU A 327 -7.16 0.85 -14.27
CA LEU A 327 -6.96 2.30 -14.13
C LEU A 327 -5.58 2.63 -13.53
N LEU A 328 -5.09 1.81 -12.59
CA LEU A 328 -3.73 1.92 -12.05
C LEU A 328 -2.64 1.70 -13.10
N PHE A 329 -2.87 0.84 -14.11
CA PHE A 329 -1.93 0.65 -15.22
C PHE A 329 -1.96 1.80 -16.24
N ILE A 330 -3.11 2.46 -16.38
CA ILE A 330 -3.26 3.61 -17.29
C ILE A 330 -2.64 4.88 -16.68
N MET A 331 -2.75 5.07 -15.37
CA MET A 331 -2.27 6.28 -14.71
C MET A 331 -0.73 6.36 -14.69
N PRO A 332 -0.13 7.49 -15.14
CA PRO A 332 1.31 7.64 -15.17
C PRO A 332 1.89 7.73 -13.75
N SER A 333 3.06 7.14 -13.56
CA SER A 333 3.79 7.19 -12.28
C SER A 333 4.55 8.50 -12.08
N GLN A 334 4.86 9.20 -13.17
CA GLN A 334 5.54 10.51 -13.16
C GLN A 334 4.58 11.59 -13.63
N LYS A 335 4.77 12.83 -13.14
CA LYS A 335 3.98 13.98 -13.60
C LYS A 335 4.20 14.13 -15.11
N PRO A 336 3.15 14.16 -15.95
CA PRO A 336 3.32 14.40 -17.36
C PRO A 336 3.94 15.79 -17.55
N LYS A 337 5.21 15.83 -17.97
CA LYS A 337 5.89 17.06 -18.35
C LYS A 337 5.53 17.35 -19.80
N PHE A 338 4.53 18.20 -20.02
CA PHE A 338 4.15 18.68 -21.35
C PHE A 338 5.15 19.71 -21.91
N ASN A 339 6.47 19.45 -21.78
CA ASN A 339 7.50 20.28 -22.40
C ASN A 339 8.18 19.47 -23.51
N PHE A 340 8.01 19.92 -24.74
CA PHE A 340 8.67 19.40 -25.95
C PHE A 340 10.20 19.25 -25.77
N CYS A 341 10.79 20.10 -24.94
CA CYS A 341 12.23 20.13 -24.63
C CYS A 341 12.74 18.97 -23.74
N SER A 342 11.88 18.27 -22.97
CA SER A 342 12.33 17.13 -22.15
C SER A 342 12.38 15.81 -22.92
N GLN A 343 11.56 15.66 -23.97
CA GLN A 343 11.60 14.48 -24.84
C GLN A 343 12.88 14.42 -25.68
N THR A 344 13.45 15.57 -26.03
CA THR A 344 14.77 15.68 -26.66
C THR A 344 15.91 15.26 -25.74
N GLU A 345 15.81 15.51 -24.43
CA GLU A 345 16.81 15.04 -23.45
C GLU A 345 16.74 13.52 -23.23
N GLU A 346 15.54 12.94 -23.16
CA GLU A 346 15.36 11.49 -23.05
C GLU A 346 15.86 10.75 -24.31
N SER A 347 15.50 11.22 -25.51
CA SER A 347 15.97 10.63 -26.78
C SER A 347 17.50 10.60 -26.87
N ARG A 348 18.17 11.63 -26.33
CA ARG A 348 19.63 11.76 -26.30
C ARG A 348 20.29 10.79 -25.33
N SER A 349 19.69 10.56 -24.16
CA SER A 349 20.20 9.56 -23.20
C SER A 349 20.09 8.11 -23.70
N ILE A 350 19.16 7.85 -24.64
CA ILE A 350 18.94 6.54 -25.26
C ILE A 350 19.70 6.41 -26.60
N GLY A 351 20.28 7.49 -27.12
CA GLY A 351 21.01 7.50 -28.40
C GLY A 351 20.11 7.39 -29.64
N LEU A 352 18.83 7.77 -29.52
CA LEU A 352 17.87 7.76 -30.63
C LEU A 352 17.86 9.10 -31.37
N ASN A 353 17.69 9.07 -32.69
CA ASN A 353 17.53 10.28 -33.50
C ASN A 353 16.34 11.11 -32.95
N PRO A 354 16.55 12.37 -32.51
CA PRO A 354 15.49 13.18 -31.89
C PRO A 354 14.25 13.35 -32.78
N LEU A 355 14.43 13.36 -34.11
CA LEU A 355 13.32 13.49 -35.07
C LEU A 355 12.36 12.30 -35.01
N TYR A 356 12.85 11.11 -34.65
CA TYR A 356 12.04 9.90 -34.51
C TYR A 356 10.97 10.03 -33.42
N VAL A 357 11.22 10.86 -32.40
CA VAL A 357 10.27 11.12 -31.30
C VAL A 357 9.51 12.43 -31.53
N MET A 358 10.17 13.47 -32.00
CA MET A 358 9.59 14.81 -32.17
C MET A 358 8.54 14.89 -33.27
N ILE A 359 8.76 14.23 -34.42
CA ILE A 359 7.82 14.26 -35.56
C ILE A 359 6.48 13.62 -35.19
N PRO A 360 6.41 12.37 -34.69
CA PRO A 360 5.14 11.76 -34.30
C PRO A 360 4.46 12.51 -33.15
N CYS A 361 5.22 13.08 -32.21
CA CYS A 361 4.65 13.89 -31.14
C CYS A 361 3.97 15.17 -31.67
N THR A 362 4.64 15.91 -32.57
CA THR A 362 4.13 17.15 -33.16
C THR A 362 2.87 16.91 -33.99
N LEU A 363 2.87 15.85 -34.80
CA LEU A 363 1.72 15.48 -35.62
C LEU A 363 0.55 15.00 -34.74
N SER A 364 0.83 14.21 -33.70
CA SER A 364 -0.21 13.73 -32.78
C SER A 364 -0.86 14.87 -31.98
N ALA A 365 -0.07 15.89 -31.58
CA ALA A 365 -0.61 17.07 -30.91
C ALA A 365 -1.52 17.91 -31.83
N SER A 366 -1.28 17.87 -33.14
CA SER A 366 -2.10 18.56 -34.14
C SER A 366 -3.42 17.84 -34.42
N PHE A 367 -3.51 16.54 -34.15
CA PHE A 367 -4.71 15.70 -34.36
C PHE A 367 -5.68 15.74 -33.17
N ALA A 368 -6.04 16.95 -32.73
CA ALA A 368 -6.95 17.14 -31.61
C ALA A 368 -8.41 17.27 -32.08
N PHE A 369 -9.01 16.16 -32.55
CA PHE A 369 -10.34 16.17 -33.19
C PHE A 369 -11.54 15.99 -32.25
N MET A 370 -11.33 15.60 -30.98
CA MET A 370 -12.41 15.13 -30.11
C MET A 370 -13.21 16.23 -29.40
N LEU A 371 -12.65 17.42 -29.20
CA LEU A 371 -13.29 18.48 -28.41
C LEU A 371 -13.40 19.78 -29.19
N PRO A 372 -14.47 20.57 -28.98
CA PRO A 372 -14.65 21.86 -29.64
C PRO A 372 -13.59 22.89 -29.21
N VAL A 373 -13.09 22.81 -27.98
CA VAL A 373 -12.06 23.75 -27.46
C VAL A 373 -10.64 23.34 -27.88
N ALA A 374 -10.47 22.19 -28.52
CA ALA A 374 -9.14 21.64 -28.81
C ALA A 374 -8.36 22.43 -29.87
N THR A 375 -9.05 22.97 -30.89
CA THR A 375 -8.43 23.80 -31.93
C THR A 375 -9.41 24.89 -32.39
N PRO A 376 -8.91 26.06 -32.85
CA PRO A 376 -9.78 27.12 -33.35
C PRO A 376 -10.80 26.69 -34.44
N PRO A 377 -10.44 25.84 -35.42
CA PRO A 377 -11.41 25.36 -36.42
C PRO A 377 -12.57 24.56 -35.81
N ASN A 378 -12.28 23.66 -34.85
CA ASN A 378 -13.31 22.88 -34.17
C ASN A 378 -14.27 23.77 -33.37
N ALA A 379 -13.75 24.83 -32.74
CA ALA A 379 -14.54 25.79 -31.98
C ALA A 379 -15.47 26.60 -32.90
N ILE A 380 -14.99 27.02 -34.07
CA ILE A 380 -15.76 27.77 -35.06
C ILE A 380 -16.94 26.93 -35.56
N VAL A 381 -16.70 25.68 -35.95
CA VAL A 381 -17.77 24.79 -36.46
C VAL A 381 -18.79 24.48 -35.36
N PHE A 382 -18.36 24.31 -34.11
CA PHE A 382 -19.26 24.10 -32.98
C PHE A 382 -20.12 25.33 -32.65
N ALA A 383 -19.59 26.55 -32.83
CA ALA A 383 -20.31 27.80 -32.56
C ALA A 383 -21.53 28.04 -33.47
N TYR A 384 -21.62 27.37 -34.63
CA TYR A 384 -22.81 27.41 -35.49
C TYR A 384 -24.02 26.63 -34.91
N GLY A 385 -23.86 25.92 -33.79
CA GLY A 385 -24.97 25.37 -33.00
C GLY A 385 -25.63 24.09 -33.56
N HIS A 386 -25.18 23.59 -34.72
CA HIS A 386 -25.73 22.38 -35.35
C HIS A 386 -25.10 21.07 -34.84
N LEU A 387 -24.05 21.13 -34.02
CA LEU A 387 -23.31 19.95 -33.55
C LEU A 387 -23.36 19.86 -32.02
N LYS A 388 -23.57 18.64 -31.49
CA LYS A 388 -23.41 18.37 -30.05
C LYS A 388 -21.99 17.89 -29.76
N VAL A 389 -21.54 18.10 -28.52
CA VAL A 389 -20.22 17.62 -28.05
C VAL A 389 -20.09 16.11 -28.25
N SER A 390 -21.18 15.35 -28.08
CA SER A 390 -21.23 13.91 -28.31
C SER A 390 -20.91 13.50 -29.75
N ASP A 391 -21.29 14.33 -30.73
CA ASP A 391 -21.13 14.02 -32.16
C ASP A 391 -19.68 14.23 -32.58
N MET A 392 -19.05 15.28 -32.06
CA MET A 392 -17.62 15.55 -32.22
C MET A 392 -16.74 14.51 -31.50
N ILE A 393 -17.13 14.03 -30.32
CA ILE A 393 -16.37 12.99 -29.61
C ILE A 393 -16.40 11.67 -30.39
N LYS A 394 -17.57 11.25 -30.88
CA LYS A 394 -17.72 9.97 -31.62
C LYS A 394 -16.93 9.98 -32.92
N THR A 395 -17.04 11.05 -33.70
CA THR A 395 -16.33 11.21 -34.97
C THR A 395 -14.84 11.47 -34.77
N GLY A 396 -14.50 12.32 -33.79
CA GLY A 396 -13.12 12.66 -33.44
C GLY A 396 -12.33 11.47 -32.87
N ALA A 397 -12.96 10.56 -32.12
CA ALA A 397 -12.29 9.35 -31.64
C ALA A 397 -11.81 8.46 -32.80
N VAL A 398 -12.65 8.28 -33.83
CA VAL A 398 -12.29 7.51 -35.03
C VAL A 398 -11.17 8.22 -35.79
N MET A 399 -11.28 9.54 -35.98
CA MET A 399 -10.24 10.33 -36.65
C MET A 399 -8.90 10.32 -35.92
N ASN A 400 -8.89 10.32 -34.58
CA ASN A 400 -7.67 10.21 -33.79
C ASN A 400 -7.00 8.84 -33.98
N ILE A 401 -7.77 7.74 -34.02
CA ILE A 401 -7.22 6.39 -34.27
C ILE A 401 -6.59 6.34 -35.66
N ILE A 402 -7.29 6.85 -36.68
CA ILE A 402 -6.77 6.93 -38.05
C ILE A 402 -5.49 7.79 -38.08
N GLY A 403 -5.50 8.95 -37.42
CA GLY A 403 -4.35 9.84 -37.34
C GLY A 403 -3.12 9.18 -36.71
N VAL A 404 -3.30 8.47 -35.60
CA VAL A 404 -2.21 7.72 -34.93
C VAL A 404 -1.66 6.62 -35.84
N LEU A 405 -2.53 5.85 -36.52
CA LEU A 405 -2.10 4.82 -37.47
C LEU A 405 -1.34 5.41 -38.66
N CYS A 406 -1.83 6.51 -39.22
CA CYS A 406 -1.16 7.22 -40.31
C CYS A 406 0.21 7.75 -39.88
N VAL A 407 0.31 8.35 -38.68
CA VAL A 407 1.59 8.84 -38.13
C VAL A 407 2.55 7.68 -37.92
N PHE A 408 2.10 6.59 -37.31
CA PHE A 408 2.90 5.40 -37.10
C PHE A 408 3.44 4.83 -38.41
N LEU A 409 2.59 4.67 -39.43
CA LEU A 409 3.01 4.20 -40.75
C LEU A 409 3.97 5.18 -41.42
N SER A 410 3.67 6.49 -41.38
CA SER A 410 4.50 7.52 -42.03
C SER A 410 5.92 7.57 -41.46
N VAL A 411 6.07 7.50 -40.14
CA VAL A 411 7.39 7.53 -39.47
C VAL A 411 8.18 6.26 -39.76
N ASN A 412 7.52 5.09 -39.74
CA ASN A 412 8.19 3.80 -39.92
C ASN A 412 8.46 3.40 -41.39
N THR A 413 7.85 4.09 -42.36
CA THR A 413 8.03 3.79 -43.80
C THR A 413 8.87 4.85 -44.49
N TRP A 414 8.24 5.89 -45.06
CA TRP A 414 8.93 6.93 -45.81
C TRP A 414 9.63 7.95 -44.90
N GLY A 415 9.17 8.16 -43.67
CA GLY A 415 9.84 9.03 -42.69
C GLY A 415 11.24 8.54 -42.34
N ARG A 416 11.39 7.22 -42.18
CA ARG A 416 12.69 6.56 -41.95
C ARG A 416 13.67 6.82 -43.10
N VAL A 417 13.19 6.76 -44.34
CA VAL A 417 14.00 7.00 -45.55
C VAL A 417 14.29 8.47 -45.78
N MET A 418 13.32 9.37 -45.55
CA MET A 418 13.47 10.80 -45.80
C MET A 418 14.35 11.52 -44.78
N PHE A 419 14.31 11.09 -43.50
CA PHE A 419 15.01 11.77 -42.40
C PHE A 419 16.18 10.97 -41.82
N ASP A 420 16.55 9.85 -42.44
CA ASP A 420 17.61 8.93 -41.98
C ASP A 420 17.52 8.66 -40.46
N LEU A 421 16.34 8.18 -40.03
CA LEU A 421 15.98 8.09 -38.61
C LEU A 421 16.75 6.99 -37.85
N ASP A 422 17.54 6.18 -38.56
CA ASP A 422 18.31 5.07 -38.00
C ASP A 422 19.66 5.50 -37.43
N HIS A 423 20.18 6.63 -37.88
CA HIS A 423 21.46 7.17 -37.43
C HIS A 423 21.23 8.36 -36.50
N PHE A 424 22.02 8.42 -35.43
CA PHE A 424 22.02 9.57 -34.54
C PHE A 424 22.79 10.71 -35.22
N PRO A 425 22.18 11.88 -35.46
CA PRO A 425 22.83 12.93 -36.21
C PRO A 425 23.83 13.74 -35.37
N ASP A 426 24.96 14.11 -35.98
CA ASP A 426 26.04 14.84 -35.29
C ASP A 426 25.60 16.21 -34.74
N TRP A 427 24.65 16.88 -35.39
CA TRP A 427 24.12 18.17 -34.93
C TRP A 427 23.30 18.07 -33.64
N ALA A 428 22.83 16.87 -33.27
CA ALA A 428 22.11 16.66 -32.01
C ALA A 428 23.04 16.61 -30.78
N ASN A 429 24.37 16.64 -30.98
CA ASN A 429 25.37 16.69 -29.91
C ASN A 429 25.66 18.09 -29.34
N ASP A 430 25.25 19.18 -29.98
CA ASP A 430 25.54 20.53 -29.49
C ASP A 430 24.28 21.40 -29.47
N THR A 431 23.68 21.58 -28.29
CA THR A 431 22.61 22.56 -28.08
C THR A 431 23.11 23.66 -27.15
N TYR A 432 23.45 24.81 -27.73
CA TYR A 432 23.75 26.04 -26.99
C TYR A 432 22.45 26.61 -26.41
N ILE A 433 22.06 26.14 -25.23
CA ILE A 433 21.02 26.80 -24.44
C ILE A 433 21.71 27.94 -23.67
N LYS A 434 21.75 29.14 -24.26
CA LYS A 434 21.97 30.36 -23.47
C LYS A 434 20.70 30.56 -22.64
N THR A 435 20.76 30.12 -21.38
CA THR A 435 19.77 30.42 -20.33
C THR A 435 19.58 31.91 -20.15
#